data_AF-A0A233HSW9-F1
#
_entry.id   AF-A0A233HSW9-F1
#
_cell.length_a   1.000
_cell.length_b   1.000
_cell.length_c   1.000
_cell.angle_alpha   90.00
_cell.angle_beta   90.00
_cell.angle_gamma   90.00
#
_symmetry.space_group_name_H-M   'P 1'
#
loop_
_entity.id
_entity.type
_entity.pdbx_description
1 polymer ?
#
loop_
_entity_poly.entity_id
_entity_poly.type
_entity_poly.pdbx_seq_one_letter_code
_entity_poly.pdbx_strand_id
1 'polypeptide(L)'
;MIKKLSVLALISISSTAFAGNLDPNSAVFGTGVVYRVVDGDTMIVTADSRGVYDQLKGAAKKNKEKKHFNDKYGSFKVRIGNINTPESVHRNQAKNTVEGKYASDYVKKNWEKQEVSFVCWDFGHYGRPICSLSSNGIDLGADLIEKGYSTYEYKWGKHPFLHSMYMKKMMEK
;
A
#
# COMPACT_ATOMS: atom_id res chain seq x y z
N MET A 1 39.06 -21.71 -28.61
CA MET A 1 37.90 -21.66 -27.69
C MET A 1 38.15 -20.59 -26.64
N ILE A 2 37.55 -19.41 -26.77
CA ILE A 2 37.73 -18.30 -25.82
C ILE A 2 36.56 -18.35 -24.83
N LYS A 3 36.82 -18.68 -23.56
CA LYS A 3 35.83 -18.61 -22.48
C LYS A 3 35.53 -17.13 -22.21
N LYS A 4 34.30 -16.69 -22.53
CA LYS A 4 33.80 -15.39 -22.07
C LYS A 4 33.53 -15.48 -20.56
N LEU A 5 34.33 -14.77 -19.78
CA LEU A 5 34.15 -14.59 -18.35
C LEU A 5 33.14 -13.45 -18.16
N SER A 6 31.89 -13.77 -17.84
CA SER A 6 30.89 -12.76 -17.48
C SER A 6 31.16 -12.28 -16.06
N VAL A 7 31.70 -11.07 -15.92
CA VAL A 7 31.81 -10.38 -14.64
C VAL A 7 30.43 -9.83 -14.29
N LEU A 8 29.77 -10.44 -13.31
CA LEU A 8 28.54 -9.94 -12.73
C LEU A 8 28.91 -8.84 -11.73
N ALA A 9 28.76 -7.58 -12.13
CA ALA A 9 28.98 -6.43 -11.26
C ALA A 9 27.82 -6.35 -10.25
N LEU A 10 28.08 -6.80 -9.01
CA LEU A 10 27.20 -6.55 -7.87
C LEU A 10 27.29 -5.07 -7.50
N ILE A 11 26.29 -4.29 -7.93
CA ILE A 11 26.11 -2.93 -7.45
C ILE A 11 25.52 -3.04 -6.04
N SER A 12 26.38 -3.01 -5.03
CA SER A 12 25.97 -2.85 -3.64
C SER A 12 25.48 -1.42 -3.43
N ILE A 13 24.17 -1.21 -3.54
CA ILE A 13 23.55 0.05 -3.11
C ILE A 13 23.55 0.04 -1.58
N SER A 14 24.54 0.72 -1.00
CA SER A 14 24.58 0.99 0.44
C SER A 14 23.36 1.84 0.80
N SER A 15 22.34 1.22 1.39
CA SER A 15 21.17 1.93 1.90
C SER A 15 21.57 2.74 3.12
N THR A 16 22.01 3.98 2.92
CA THR A 16 22.01 4.98 3.99
C THR A 16 20.56 5.15 4.42
N ALA A 17 20.23 4.64 5.61
CA ALA A 17 18.92 4.80 6.22
C ALA A 17 18.73 6.28 6.57
N PHE A 18 18.30 7.08 5.59
CA PHE A 18 17.86 8.43 5.84
C PHE A 18 16.57 8.33 6.66
N ALA A 19 16.64 8.75 7.92
CA ALA A 19 15.50 8.89 8.80
C ALA A 19 14.64 10.12 8.42
N GLY A 20 14.30 10.25 7.13
CA GLY A 20 13.42 11.30 6.60
C GLY A 20 11.97 11.12 7.06
N ASN A 21 11.18 12.19 6.92
CA ASN A 21 9.73 12.05 6.95
C ASN A 21 9.31 11.32 5.67
N LEU A 22 8.24 10.53 5.74
CA LEU A 22 7.68 9.92 4.55
C LEU A 22 6.95 11.00 3.74
N ASP A 23 7.38 11.24 2.51
CA ASP A 23 6.75 12.15 1.54
C ASP A 23 6.92 11.60 0.11
N PRO A 24 6.24 12.15 -0.91
CA PRO A 24 6.35 11.66 -2.28
C PRO A 24 7.77 11.59 -2.87
N ASN A 25 8.71 12.44 -2.44
CA ASN A 25 10.10 12.45 -2.89
C ASN A 25 11.00 11.46 -2.13
N SER A 26 10.53 10.98 -0.98
CA SER A 26 11.22 10.05 -0.08
C SER A 26 10.43 8.74 0.11
N ALA A 27 9.54 8.44 -0.83
CA ALA A 27 8.65 7.30 -0.78
C ALA A 27 9.45 5.98 -0.69
N VAL A 28 8.91 5.03 0.06
CA VAL A 28 9.53 3.71 0.24
C VAL A 28 8.87 2.74 -0.72
N PHE A 29 9.68 2.11 -1.56
CA PHE A 29 9.28 1.10 -2.53
C PHE A 29 9.72 -0.28 -2.05
N GLY A 30 8.91 -1.30 -2.34
CA GLY A 30 9.25 -2.66 -1.99
C GLY A 30 8.31 -3.69 -2.59
N THR A 31 8.56 -4.93 -2.21
CA THR A 31 7.70 -6.08 -2.51
C THR A 31 7.33 -6.79 -1.21
N GLY A 32 6.23 -7.52 -1.24
CA GLY A 32 5.75 -8.26 -0.10
C GLY A 32 4.52 -9.09 -0.42
N VAL A 33 3.91 -9.62 0.63
CA VAL A 33 2.66 -10.38 0.55
C VAL A 33 1.58 -9.69 1.36
N VAL A 34 0.38 -9.57 0.80
CA VAL A 34 -0.81 -9.16 1.56
C VAL A 34 -1.19 -10.30 2.49
N TYR A 35 -0.70 -10.29 3.73
CA TYR A 35 -0.96 -11.34 4.70
C TYR A 35 -2.46 -11.44 5.06
N ARG A 36 -3.12 -10.29 5.22
CA ARG A 36 -4.53 -10.23 5.62
C ARG A 36 -5.19 -8.95 5.13
N VAL A 37 -6.39 -9.08 4.59
CA VAL A 37 -7.27 -7.94 4.29
C VAL A 37 -8.13 -7.65 5.52
N VAL A 38 -8.05 -6.42 6.01
CA VAL A 38 -8.83 -5.97 7.18
C VAL A 38 -10.15 -5.36 6.72
N ASP A 39 -10.09 -4.51 5.70
CA ASP A 39 -11.23 -3.91 5.02
C ASP A 39 -10.85 -3.60 3.56
N GLY A 40 -11.79 -3.11 2.75
CA GLY A 40 -11.58 -2.86 1.31
C GLY A 40 -10.36 -1.98 1.00
N ASP A 41 -10.05 -1.01 1.87
CA ASP A 41 -8.92 -0.09 1.70
C ASP A 41 -7.78 -0.29 2.71
N THR A 42 -7.86 -1.34 3.54
CA THR A 42 -6.96 -1.53 4.69
C THR A 42 -6.50 -2.98 4.79
N MET A 43 -5.19 -3.19 4.82
CA MET A 43 -4.60 -4.54 4.87
C MET A 43 -3.28 -4.58 5.62
N ILE A 44 -2.84 -5.79 5.94
CA ILE A 44 -1.53 -6.06 6.54
C ILE A 44 -0.64 -6.64 5.45
N VAL A 45 0.49 -5.97 5.20
CA VAL A 45 1.51 -6.40 4.24
C VAL A 45 2.73 -6.87 5.01
N THR A 46 3.31 -8.00 4.61
CA THR A 46 4.61 -8.48 5.08
C THR A 46 5.64 -8.16 4.02
N ALA A 47 6.67 -7.36 4.34
CA ALA A 47 7.72 -7.03 3.39
C ALA A 47 8.65 -8.22 3.16
N ASP A 48 9.09 -8.42 1.92
CA ASP A 48 10.09 -9.46 1.59
C ASP A 48 11.48 -9.08 2.12
N SER A 49 11.77 -7.79 2.17
CA SER A 49 13.05 -7.24 2.63
C SER A 49 12.92 -6.60 4.00
N ARG A 50 13.73 -7.09 4.95
CA ARG A 50 13.85 -6.47 6.28
C ARG A 50 14.36 -5.03 6.20
N GLY A 51 15.27 -4.73 5.28
CA GLY A 51 15.78 -3.37 5.09
C GLY A 51 14.70 -2.39 4.65
N VAL A 52 13.81 -2.80 3.72
CA VAL A 52 12.66 -1.98 3.29
C VAL A 52 11.68 -1.78 4.44
N TYR A 53 11.40 -2.82 5.22
CA TYR A 53 10.58 -2.71 6.43
C TYR A 53 11.17 -1.70 7.43
N ASP A 54 12.47 -1.81 7.74
CA ASP A 54 13.13 -0.94 8.69
C ASP A 54 13.21 0.51 8.18
N GLN A 55 13.37 0.72 6.87
CA GLN A 55 13.28 2.05 6.24
C GLN A 55 11.89 2.67 6.44
N LEU A 56 10.81 1.93 6.10
CA LEU A 56 9.44 2.43 6.26
C LEU A 56 9.10 2.69 7.73
N LYS A 57 9.51 1.78 8.63
CA LYS A 57 9.32 1.95 10.08
C LYS A 57 10.14 3.12 10.62
N GLY A 58 11.36 3.34 10.12
CA GLY A 58 12.22 4.46 10.52
C GLY A 58 11.65 5.84 10.16
N ALA A 59 10.76 5.89 9.16
CA ALA A 59 10.00 7.09 8.82
C ALA A 59 8.88 7.39 9.84
N ALA A 60 8.40 6.40 10.61
CA ALA A 60 7.36 6.60 11.63
C ALA A 60 7.93 7.32 12.86
N LYS A 61 7.53 8.57 13.08
CA LYS A 61 8.03 9.41 14.19
C LYS A 61 7.13 9.31 15.42
N LYS A 62 5.83 9.12 15.24
CA LYS A 62 4.83 9.14 16.32
C LYS A 62 4.47 7.73 16.79
N ASN A 63 4.14 7.57 18.07
CA ASN A 63 3.69 6.28 18.62
C ASN A 63 2.45 5.74 17.89
N LYS A 64 1.56 6.63 17.45
CA LYS A 64 0.37 6.25 16.65
C LYS A 64 0.71 5.66 15.28
N GLU A 65 1.90 5.94 14.75
CA GLU A 65 2.39 5.39 13.48
C GLU A 65 3.09 4.06 13.74
N LYS A 66 4.01 4.04 14.72
CA LYS A 66 4.78 2.85 15.11
C LYS A 66 3.92 1.65 15.50
N LYS A 67 2.75 1.86 16.11
CA LYS A 67 1.82 0.77 16.48
C LYS A 67 1.28 -0.06 15.31
N HIS A 68 1.40 0.44 14.08
CA HIS A 68 0.96 -0.28 12.87
C HIS A 68 2.04 -1.20 12.30
N PHE A 69 3.21 -1.27 12.93
CA PHE A 69 4.32 -2.13 12.54
C PHE A 69 4.44 -3.29 13.53
N ASN A 70 4.73 -4.49 13.01
CA ASN A 70 4.96 -5.69 13.79
C ASN A 70 6.35 -6.25 13.49
N ASP A 71 7.29 -6.03 14.42
CA ASP A 71 8.70 -6.38 14.25
C ASP A 71 8.94 -7.87 14.07
N LYS A 72 8.15 -8.70 14.76
CA LYS A 72 8.30 -10.16 14.73
C LYS A 72 8.10 -10.71 13.32
N TYR A 73 7.19 -10.11 12.56
CA TYR A 73 6.80 -10.61 11.24
C TYR A 73 7.29 -9.72 10.10
N GLY A 74 7.93 -8.57 10.37
CA GLY A 74 8.27 -7.61 9.32
C GLY A 74 7.03 -7.09 8.58
N SER A 75 5.89 -7.00 9.29
CA SER A 75 4.61 -6.65 8.68
C SER A 75 4.08 -5.31 9.18
N PHE A 76 3.26 -4.66 8.35
CA PHE A 76 2.72 -3.33 8.62
C PHE A 76 1.30 -3.18 8.07
N LYS A 77 0.47 -2.42 8.79
CA LYS A 77 -0.94 -2.19 8.44
C LYS A 77 -1.07 -0.93 7.59
N VAL A 78 -1.35 -1.10 6.30
CA VAL A 78 -1.44 -0.03 5.31
C VAL A 78 -2.87 0.48 5.12
N ARG A 79 -2.99 1.69 4.59
CA ARG A 79 -4.20 2.26 4.00
C ARG A 79 -3.92 2.57 2.53
N ILE A 80 -4.77 2.10 1.62
CA ILE A 80 -4.63 2.39 0.18
C ILE A 80 -4.85 3.88 -0.06
N GLY A 81 -3.96 4.53 -0.79
CA GLY A 81 -3.98 5.98 -1.01
C GLY A 81 -5.16 6.44 -1.86
N ASN A 82 -5.72 7.61 -1.48
CA ASN A 82 -6.70 8.37 -2.25
C ASN A 82 -7.97 7.62 -2.72
N ILE A 83 -8.31 6.50 -2.11
CA ILE A 83 -9.60 5.84 -2.30
C ILE A 83 -10.40 5.89 -1.00
N ASN A 84 -11.70 5.68 -1.06
CA ASN A 84 -12.53 5.47 0.12
C ASN A 84 -13.57 4.38 -0.17
N THR A 85 -13.37 3.19 0.38
CA THR A 85 -14.34 2.10 0.27
C THR A 85 -15.42 2.30 1.33
N PRO A 86 -16.70 1.99 1.07
CA PRO A 86 -17.69 1.93 2.13
C PRO A 86 -17.23 0.98 3.24
N GLU A 87 -17.37 1.38 4.50
CA GLU A 87 -16.87 0.58 5.62
C GLU A 87 -17.71 -0.71 5.75
N SER A 88 -17.04 -1.86 5.83
CA SER A 88 -17.72 -3.14 6.08
C SER A 88 -17.90 -3.43 7.57
N VAL A 89 -17.00 -2.89 8.41
CA VAL A 89 -17.03 -3.03 9.87
C VAL A 89 -16.57 -1.74 10.53
N HIS A 90 -17.50 -1.05 11.16
CA HIS A 90 -17.32 0.17 11.94
C HIS A 90 -18.07 0.04 13.27
N ARG A 91 -17.60 0.75 14.31
CA ARG A 91 -18.21 0.73 15.65
C ARG A 91 -19.65 1.23 15.65
N ASN A 92 -19.92 2.22 14.81
CA ASN A 92 -21.28 2.63 14.46
C ASN A 92 -21.81 1.66 13.39
N GLN A 93 -22.76 0.80 13.79
CA GLN A 93 -23.38 -0.21 12.91
C GLN A 93 -24.07 0.37 11.68
N ALA A 94 -24.56 1.62 11.73
CA ALA A 94 -25.20 2.28 10.59
C ALA A 94 -24.25 2.52 9.41
N LYS A 95 -22.93 2.41 9.63
CA LYS A 95 -21.92 2.50 8.56
C LYS A 95 -21.57 1.16 7.94
N ASN A 96 -22.03 0.04 8.51
CA ASN A 96 -21.77 -1.29 7.96
C ASN A 96 -22.73 -1.54 6.80
N THR A 97 -22.34 -1.04 5.63
CA THR A 97 -23.15 -1.10 4.42
C THR A 97 -22.98 -2.45 3.71
N VAL A 98 -24.01 -2.86 2.96
CA VAL A 98 -23.95 -4.09 2.14
C VAL A 98 -22.86 -3.93 1.07
N GLU A 99 -22.76 -2.74 0.50
CA GLU A 99 -21.73 -2.32 -0.46
C GLU A 99 -20.34 -2.45 0.14
N GLY A 100 -20.15 -2.03 1.40
CA GLY A 100 -18.89 -2.19 2.11
C GLY A 100 -18.52 -3.65 2.29
N LYS A 101 -19.50 -4.51 2.62
CA LYS A 101 -19.29 -5.95 2.67
C LYS A 101 -18.83 -6.50 1.33
N TYR A 102 -19.46 -6.12 0.21
CA TYR A 102 -19.06 -6.56 -1.11
C TYR A 102 -17.65 -6.11 -1.51
N ALA A 103 -17.29 -4.85 -1.21
CA ALA A 103 -15.94 -4.35 -1.44
C ALA A 103 -14.90 -5.15 -0.62
N SER A 104 -15.17 -5.37 0.67
CA SER A 104 -14.30 -6.14 1.57
C SER A 104 -14.14 -7.60 1.11
N ASP A 105 -15.23 -8.26 0.73
CA ASP A 105 -15.21 -9.63 0.21
C ASP A 105 -14.44 -9.73 -1.10
N TYR A 106 -14.62 -8.76 -2.01
CA TYR A 106 -13.88 -8.68 -3.27
C TYR A 106 -12.37 -8.59 -3.02
N VAL A 107 -11.93 -7.69 -2.13
CA VAL A 107 -10.49 -7.54 -1.84
C VAL A 107 -9.95 -8.77 -1.14
N LYS A 108 -10.66 -9.34 -0.17
CA LYS A 108 -10.26 -10.61 0.48
C LYS A 108 -10.07 -11.74 -0.53
N LYS A 109 -11.01 -11.90 -1.45
CA LYS A 109 -10.97 -12.98 -2.45
C LYS A 109 -9.80 -12.83 -3.42
N ASN A 110 -9.52 -11.60 -3.87
CA ASN A 110 -8.60 -11.38 -4.99
C ASN A 110 -7.20 -10.91 -4.57
N TRP A 111 -7.03 -10.33 -3.38
CA TRP A 111 -5.78 -9.69 -2.95
C TRP A 111 -5.16 -10.34 -1.71
N GLU A 112 -5.93 -11.03 -0.87
CA GLU A 112 -5.32 -11.72 0.28
C GLU A 112 -4.39 -12.84 -0.20
N LYS A 113 -3.21 -12.94 0.44
CA LYS A 113 -2.10 -13.85 0.11
C LYS A 113 -1.45 -13.60 -1.25
N GLN A 114 -1.78 -12.52 -1.95
CA GLN A 114 -1.09 -12.16 -3.19
C GLN A 114 0.26 -11.50 -2.92
N GLU A 115 1.22 -11.80 -3.79
CA GLU A 115 2.45 -11.02 -3.93
C GLU A 115 2.11 -9.65 -4.53
N VAL A 116 2.72 -8.61 -3.96
CA VAL A 116 2.48 -7.23 -4.35
C VAL A 116 3.79 -6.46 -4.41
N SER A 117 3.89 -5.53 -5.34
CA SER A 117 4.75 -4.36 -5.19
C SER A 117 4.00 -3.28 -4.43
N PHE A 118 4.71 -2.48 -3.64
CA PHE A 118 4.14 -1.36 -2.91
C PHE A 118 5.00 -0.11 -3.01
N VAL A 119 4.33 1.03 -2.93
CA VAL A 119 4.95 2.34 -2.69
C VAL A 119 4.19 3.04 -1.57
N CYS A 120 4.90 3.48 -0.53
CA CYS A 120 4.34 4.20 0.60
C CYS A 120 4.94 5.60 0.71
N TRP A 121 4.12 6.63 0.85
CA TRP A 121 4.57 8.03 0.73
C TRP A 121 4.04 8.99 1.81
N ASP A 122 3.19 8.54 2.73
CA ASP A 122 2.70 9.37 3.84
C ASP A 122 2.21 8.51 5.01
N PHE A 123 1.93 9.14 6.15
CA PHE A 123 1.19 8.56 7.25
C PHE A 123 -0.16 9.27 7.42
N GLY A 124 -1.24 8.50 7.26
CA GLY A 124 -2.59 9.04 7.39
C GLY A 124 -2.91 9.56 8.79
N HIS A 125 -4.06 10.22 8.94
CA HIS A 125 -4.51 10.78 10.21
C HIS A 125 -4.40 9.80 11.40
N TYR A 126 -4.76 8.52 11.18
CA TYR A 126 -4.71 7.44 12.17
C TYR A 126 -3.34 6.72 12.29
N GLY A 127 -2.32 7.22 11.61
CA GLY A 127 -0.94 6.73 11.65
C GLY A 127 -0.62 5.53 10.76
N ARG A 128 -1.58 5.05 9.95
CA ARG A 128 -1.28 3.99 8.97
C ARG A 128 -0.42 4.57 7.83
N PRO A 129 0.63 3.86 7.37
CA PRO A 129 1.25 4.17 6.09
C PRO A 129 0.19 4.26 4.98
N ILE A 130 0.25 5.32 4.19
CA ILE A 130 -0.53 5.50 2.96
C ILE A 130 0.30 4.94 1.81
N CYS A 131 -0.26 3.94 1.13
CA CYS A 131 0.45 3.22 0.09
C CYS A 131 -0.43 2.91 -1.13
N SER A 132 0.20 2.58 -2.25
CA SER A 132 -0.40 1.88 -3.38
C SER A 132 0.14 0.47 -3.38
N LEU A 133 -0.70 -0.50 -3.73
CA LEU A 133 -0.31 -1.88 -3.90
C LEU A 133 -0.65 -2.30 -5.33
N SER A 134 0.28 -3.00 -5.97
CA SER A 134 0.05 -3.54 -7.31
C SER A 134 0.42 -5.01 -7.37
N SER A 135 -0.38 -5.81 -8.07
CA SER A 135 -0.13 -7.22 -8.35
C SER A 135 -0.42 -7.49 -9.82
N ASN A 136 0.44 -8.24 -10.50
CA ASN A 136 0.28 -8.59 -11.92
C ASN A 136 -0.01 -7.37 -12.83
N GLY A 137 0.63 -6.23 -12.55
CA GLY A 137 0.44 -4.98 -13.31
C GLY A 137 -0.86 -4.22 -13.02
N ILE A 138 -1.69 -4.70 -12.09
CA ILE A 138 -2.94 -4.06 -11.68
C ILE A 138 -2.70 -3.34 -10.35
N ASP A 139 -3.10 -2.08 -10.26
CA ASP A 139 -3.13 -1.33 -8.99
C ASP A 139 -4.49 -1.52 -8.28
N LEU A 140 -4.44 -1.80 -6.97
CA LEU A 140 -5.64 -2.08 -6.19
C LEU A 140 -6.61 -0.90 -6.13
N GLY A 141 -6.11 0.33 -5.97
CA GLY A 141 -6.99 1.49 -5.90
C GLY A 141 -7.68 1.76 -7.23
N ALA A 142 -6.95 1.64 -8.33
CA ALA A 142 -7.51 1.74 -9.69
C ALA A 142 -8.56 0.64 -9.95
N ASP A 143 -8.29 -0.61 -9.57
CA ASP A 143 -9.22 -1.72 -9.71
C ASP A 143 -10.52 -1.48 -8.90
N LEU A 144 -10.40 -1.02 -7.65
CA LEU A 144 -11.56 -0.70 -6.82
C LEU A 144 -12.40 0.46 -7.38
N ILE A 145 -11.78 1.46 -8.00
CA ILE A 145 -12.49 2.54 -8.68
C ILE A 145 -13.23 1.99 -9.91
N GLU A 146 -12.53 1.20 -10.74
CA GLU A 146 -13.08 0.61 -11.96
C GLU A 146 -14.29 -0.30 -11.67
N LYS A 147 -14.18 -1.16 -10.66
CA LYS A 147 -15.29 -2.05 -10.24
C LYS A 147 -16.38 -1.33 -9.46
N GLY A 148 -16.18 -0.05 -9.15
CA GLY A 148 -17.15 0.77 -8.47
C GLY A 148 -17.27 0.54 -6.97
N TYR A 149 -16.29 -0.15 -6.36
CA TYR A 149 -16.18 -0.33 -4.92
C TYR A 149 -15.62 0.90 -4.19
N SER A 150 -15.09 1.87 -4.93
CA SER A 150 -14.59 3.12 -4.37
C SER A 150 -14.66 4.28 -5.36
N THR A 151 -14.45 5.50 -4.84
CA THR A 151 -14.26 6.75 -5.60
C THR A 151 -12.84 7.26 -5.43
N TYR A 152 -12.36 8.04 -6.40
CA TYR A 152 -11.09 8.75 -6.25
C TYR A 152 -11.25 10.01 -5.38
N GLU A 153 -10.64 10.01 -4.20
CA GLU A 153 -10.66 11.12 -3.24
C GLU A 153 -9.38 11.97 -3.36
N TYR A 154 -9.48 13.14 -3.99
CA TYR A 154 -8.34 14.06 -4.19
C TYR A 154 -8.48 15.39 -3.44
N LYS A 155 -9.51 15.55 -2.60
CA LYS A 155 -9.73 16.76 -1.77
C LYS A 155 -8.59 17.05 -0.78
N TRP A 156 -7.81 16.03 -0.43
CA TRP A 156 -6.66 16.14 0.48
C TRP A 156 -5.31 16.11 -0.24
N GLY A 157 -5.32 16.28 -1.56
CA GLY A 157 -4.14 16.15 -2.41
C GLY A 157 -4.30 15.04 -3.44
N LYS A 158 -3.58 15.19 -4.55
CA LYS A 158 -3.58 14.21 -5.64
C LYS A 158 -2.80 12.97 -5.24
N HIS A 159 -3.11 11.86 -5.89
CA HIS A 159 -2.30 10.66 -5.75
C HIS A 159 -0.95 10.95 -6.43
N PRO A 160 0.19 10.88 -5.73
CA PRO A 160 1.46 11.39 -6.25
C PRO A 160 1.93 10.64 -7.50
N PHE A 161 1.62 9.35 -7.59
CA PHE A 161 2.06 8.50 -8.70
C PHE A 161 0.97 8.16 -9.74
N LEU A 162 -0.31 8.09 -9.34
CA LEU A 162 -1.39 7.48 -10.14
C LEU A 162 -2.58 8.41 -10.41
N HIS A 163 -2.42 9.73 -10.23
CA HIS A 163 -3.51 10.71 -10.40
C HIS A 163 -4.27 10.55 -11.72
N SER A 164 -3.56 10.54 -12.86
CA SER A 164 -4.18 10.46 -14.19
C SER A 164 -4.90 9.12 -14.40
N MET A 165 -4.36 8.03 -13.87
CA MET A 165 -4.98 6.71 -13.95
C MET A 165 -6.28 6.68 -13.16
N TYR A 166 -6.28 7.14 -11.91
CA TYR A 166 -7.48 7.13 -11.06
C TYR A 166 -8.57 8.06 -11.62
N MET A 167 -8.20 9.23 -12.14
CA MET A 167 -9.13 10.12 -12.83
C MET A 167 -9.80 9.43 -14.03
N LYS A 168 -8.99 8.76 -14.88
CA LYS A 168 -9.51 8.03 -16.03
C LYS A 168 -10.51 6.94 -15.61
N LYS A 169 -10.14 6.09 -14.64
CA LYS A 169 -11.02 5.01 -14.15
C LYS A 169 -12.32 5.54 -13.54
N MET A 170 -12.28 6.68 -12.86
CA MET A 170 -13.47 7.31 -12.31
C MET A 170 -14.42 7.87 -13.38
N MET A 171 -13.88 8.35 -14.51
CA MET A 171 -14.66 8.93 -15.62
C MET A 171 -15.24 7.89 -16.58
N GLU A 172 -14.70 6.68 -16.62
CA GLU A 172 -15.16 5.58 -17.49
C GLU A 172 -16.36 4.81 -16.91
N LYS A 173 -16.84 5.20 -15.73
CA LYS A 173 -17.92 4.55 -14.98
C LYS A 173 -19.25 5.25 -15.19
#